data_AF-A0A955II30-F1
#
_entry.id   AF-A0A955II30-F1
#
_cell.length_a   1.000
_cell.length_b   1.000
_cell.length_c   1.000
_cell.angle_alpha   90.00
_cell.angle_beta   90.00
_cell.angle_gamma   90.00
#
_symmetry.space_group_name_H-M   'P 1'
#
loop_
_entity.id
_entity.type
_entity.pdbx_description
1 polymer ?
#
loop_
_entity_poly.entity_id
_entity_poly.type
_entity_poly.pdbx_seq_one_letter_code
_entity_poly.pdbx_strand_id
1 'polypeptide(L)'
;MSTPTIFFDDEAAPLAPLTDTRASFDIRTGGFTTLGRLKRALDLNVIALFVPERLKAVTRQRYAVPVNDIPEGAMGAVLLINGRCPLPLAQITELTLGQRLVEKSS
;
A
#
# COMPACT_ATOMS: atom_id res chain seq x y z
N MET A 1 -13.64 12.16 -6.45
CA MET A 1 -12.39 12.59 -5.77
C MET A 1 -11.63 11.32 -5.44
N SER A 2 -10.35 11.23 -5.79
CA SER A 2 -9.56 10.03 -5.56
C SER A 2 -9.21 9.89 -4.07
N THR A 3 -9.34 8.68 -3.53
CA THR A 3 -9.19 8.40 -2.09
C THR A 3 -7.72 8.54 -1.67
N PRO A 4 -7.37 9.45 -0.74
CA PRO A 4 -6.02 9.56 -0.20
C PRO A 4 -5.62 8.25 0.48
N THR A 5 -4.52 7.66 0.03
CA THR A 5 -4.14 6.30 0.38
C THR A 5 -2.67 6.20 0.74
N ILE A 6 -2.37 5.44 1.79
CA ILE A 6 -1.01 5.02 2.14
C ILE A 6 -0.91 3.51 1.98
N PHE A 7 0.07 3.09 1.19
CA PHE A 7 0.45 1.68 1.13
C PHE A 7 1.49 1.40 2.21
N PHE A 8 1.31 0.33 2.96
CA PHE A 8 2.27 -0.08 3.96
C PHE A 8 2.72 -1.53 3.79
N ASP A 9 3.98 -1.78 4.14
CA ASP A 9 4.56 -3.08 4.31
C ASP A 9 4.97 -3.24 5.78
N ASP A 10 4.40 -4.23 6.45
CA ASP A 10 4.61 -4.53 7.86
C ASP A 10 5.59 -5.70 8.09
N GLU A 11 6.28 -6.16 7.03
CA GLU A 11 7.26 -7.25 7.06
C GLU A 11 6.71 -8.62 7.46
N ALA A 12 5.39 -8.82 7.53
CA ALA A 12 4.89 -10.15 7.89
C ALA A 12 5.27 -11.20 6.83
N ALA A 13 5.66 -12.38 7.32
CA ALA A 13 5.84 -13.60 6.52
C ALA A 13 4.56 -13.95 5.72
N PRO A 14 4.61 -14.75 4.64
CA PRO A 14 5.71 -15.58 4.15
C PRO A 14 6.28 -15.13 2.79
N LEU A 15 6.22 -13.84 2.45
CA LEU A 15 6.61 -13.39 1.09
C LEU A 15 8.12 -13.37 0.83
N ALA A 16 8.95 -13.68 1.83
CA ALA A 16 10.37 -13.92 1.60
C ALA A 16 10.57 -15.09 0.63
N PRO A 17 11.54 -15.03 -0.29
CA PRO A 17 12.56 -13.98 -0.45
C PRO A 17 12.14 -12.80 -1.35
N LEU A 18 10.89 -12.78 -1.84
CA LEU A 18 10.42 -11.76 -2.78
C LEU A 18 10.45 -10.34 -2.19
N THR A 19 10.35 -10.22 -0.87
CA THR A 19 10.36 -8.95 -0.12
C THR A 19 11.72 -8.60 0.49
N ASP A 20 12.79 -9.31 0.16
CA ASP A 20 14.12 -9.03 0.72
C ASP A 20 14.67 -7.69 0.20
N THR A 21 14.33 -7.33 -1.04
CA THR A 21 14.86 -6.17 -1.76
C THR A 21 13.78 -5.17 -2.22
N ARG A 22 12.52 -5.42 -1.89
CA ARG A 22 11.38 -4.59 -2.29
C ARG A 22 10.23 -4.75 -1.30
N ALA A 23 9.35 -3.76 -1.25
CA ALA A 23 8.15 -3.84 -0.44
C ALA A 23 7.15 -4.88 -0.98
N SER A 24 6.30 -5.42 -0.12
CA SER A 24 5.25 -6.38 -0.51
C SER A 24 4.34 -5.86 -1.63
N PHE A 25 4.03 -4.56 -1.64
CA PHE A 25 3.21 -3.94 -2.69
C PHE A 25 3.91 -3.77 -4.05
N ASP A 26 5.24 -3.95 -4.11
CA ASP A 26 6.03 -3.97 -5.35
C ASP A 26 6.10 -5.36 -6.01
N ILE A 27 5.54 -6.39 -5.36
CA ILE A 27 5.41 -7.71 -5.96
C ILE A 27 4.40 -7.64 -7.10
N ARG A 28 4.77 -8.24 -8.24
CA ARG A 28 3.88 -8.34 -9.38
C ARG A 28 2.84 -9.43 -9.16
N THR A 29 1.59 -9.06 -9.36
CA THR A 29 0.46 -9.97 -9.49
C THR A 29 -0.01 -9.89 -10.94
N GLY A 30 0.43 -10.82 -11.78
CA GLY A 30 0.25 -10.73 -13.24
C GLY A 30 1.07 -9.59 -13.86
N GLY A 31 0.43 -8.74 -14.69
CA GLY A 31 1.09 -7.66 -15.42
C GLY A 31 1.45 -6.40 -14.61
N PHE A 32 0.93 -6.26 -13.39
CA PHE A 32 1.11 -5.07 -12.55
C PHE A 32 1.67 -5.44 -11.17
N THR A 33 2.31 -4.48 -10.50
CA THR A 33 2.55 -4.58 -9.04
C THR A 33 1.22 -4.48 -8.28
N THR A 34 1.15 -4.99 -7.05
CA THR A 34 -0.06 -4.82 -6.20
C THR A 34 -0.45 -3.35 -6.07
N LEU A 35 0.52 -2.46 -5.82
CA LEU A 35 0.28 -1.01 -5.81
C LEU A 35 -0.30 -0.52 -7.14
N GLY A 36 0.33 -0.87 -8.26
CA GLY A 36 -0.08 -0.41 -9.58
C GLY A 36 -1.48 -0.91 -9.97
N ARG A 37 -1.79 -2.16 -9.62
CA ARG A 37 -3.10 -2.78 -9.82
C ARG A 37 -4.18 -2.05 -9.04
N LEU A 38 -4.00 -1.89 -7.73
CA LEU A 38 -4.98 -1.26 -6.85
C LEU A 38 -5.18 0.21 -7.16
N LYS A 39 -4.08 0.95 -7.40
CA LYS A 39 -4.14 2.36 -7.80
C LYS A 39 -5.00 2.54 -9.05
N ARG A 40 -4.81 1.70 -10.07
CA ARG A 40 -5.56 1.77 -11.32
C ARG A 40 -7.01 1.33 -11.16
N ALA A 41 -7.25 0.25 -10.44
CA ALA A 41 -8.58 -0.36 -10.35
C ALA A 41 -9.54 0.41 -9.42
N LEU A 42 -9.01 1.07 -8.39
CA LEU A 42 -9.79 1.77 -7.37
C LEU A 42 -9.63 3.31 -7.40
N ASP A 43 -8.98 3.84 -8.44
CA ASP A 43 -8.71 5.29 -8.60
C ASP A 43 -8.09 5.94 -7.36
N LEU A 44 -7.03 5.30 -6.80
CA LEU A 44 -6.43 5.73 -5.54
C LEU A 44 -5.43 6.88 -5.74
N ASN A 45 -5.47 7.84 -4.81
CA ASN A 45 -4.43 8.85 -4.68
C ASN A 45 -3.38 8.38 -3.67
N VAL A 46 -2.28 7.80 -4.14
CA VAL A 46 -1.19 7.34 -3.25
C VAL A 46 -0.40 8.56 -2.76
N ILE A 47 -0.54 8.88 -1.48
CA ILE A 47 0.06 10.08 -0.87
C ILE A 47 1.36 9.79 -0.13
N ALA A 48 1.58 8.56 0.34
CA ALA A 48 2.82 8.13 0.96
C ALA A 48 2.93 6.60 0.95
N LEU A 49 4.15 6.11 1.22
CA LEU A 49 4.46 4.70 1.41
C LEU A 49 5.07 4.49 2.80
N PHE A 50 4.74 3.38 3.44
CA PHE A 50 5.37 2.95 4.69
C PHE A 50 6.01 1.59 4.48
N VAL A 51 7.29 1.46 4.78
CA VAL A 51 8.06 0.22 4.58
C VAL A 51 9.00 0.01 5.76
N PRO A 52 9.49 -1.22 5.98
CA PRO A 52 10.56 -1.46 6.94
C PRO A 52 11.79 -0.61 6.65
N GLU A 53 12.52 -0.19 7.70
CA GLU A 53 13.60 0.79 7.55
C GLU A 53 14.68 0.34 6.56
N ARG A 54 14.99 -0.96 6.50
CA ARG A 54 15.96 -1.53 5.53
C ARG A 54 15.56 -1.29 4.06
N LEU A 55 14.25 -1.15 3.77
CA LEU A 55 13.71 -0.96 2.41
C LEU A 55 13.47 0.52 2.08
N LYS A 56 13.56 1.42 3.05
CA LYS A 56 13.25 2.85 2.87
C LYS A 56 14.09 3.49 1.78
N ALA A 57 15.41 3.28 1.78
CA ALA A 57 16.31 3.88 0.81
C ALA A 57 15.99 3.44 -0.63
N VAL A 58 15.78 2.14 -0.84
CA VAL A 58 15.44 1.57 -2.16
C VAL A 58 14.06 2.03 -2.61
N THR A 59 13.09 2.06 -1.70
CA THR A 59 11.72 2.54 -2.00
C THR A 59 11.73 4.03 -2.38
N ARG A 60 12.51 4.87 -1.70
CA ARG A 60 12.67 6.30 -2.02
C ARG A 60 13.29 6.55 -3.40
N GLN A 61 14.17 5.66 -3.86
CA GLN A 61 14.73 5.78 -5.22
C GLN A 61 13.70 5.46 -6.30
N ARG A 62 12.71 4.63 -5.99
CA ARG A 62 11.70 4.14 -6.95
C ARG A 62 10.48 5.04 -7.05
N TYR A 63 10.13 5.73 -5.97
CA TYR A 63 8.88 6.48 -5.86
C TYR A 63 9.15 7.95 -5.53
N ALA A 64 8.39 8.85 -6.16
CA ALA A 64 8.45 10.28 -5.90
C ALA A 64 7.61 10.74 -4.70
N VAL A 65 6.77 9.85 -4.14
CA VAL A 65 5.97 10.14 -2.95
C VAL A 65 6.80 9.96 -1.67
N PRO A 66 6.44 10.63 -0.56
CA PRO A 66 7.07 10.41 0.73
C PRO A 66 7.10 8.93 1.16
N VAL A 67 8.19 8.52 1.80
CA VAL A 67 8.40 7.16 2.28
C VAL A 67 8.84 7.19 3.74
N ASN A 68 8.05 6.55 4.61
CA ASN A 68 8.16 6.59 6.07
C ASN A 68 7.98 7.99 6.67
N ASP A 69 7.35 8.90 5.92
CA ASP A 69 7.05 10.26 6.33
C ASP A 69 5.58 10.54 5.99
N ILE A 70 4.86 11.19 6.90
CA ILE A 70 3.48 11.63 6.66
C ILE A 70 3.55 13.01 6.01
N PRO A 71 2.93 13.23 4.83
CA PRO A 71 2.93 14.53 4.18
C PRO A 71 2.34 15.60 5.10
N GLU A 72 3.02 16.73 5.26
CA GLU A 72 2.48 17.89 5.97
C GLU A 72 1.15 18.30 5.31
N GLY A 73 0.11 18.50 6.13
CA GLY A 73 -1.23 18.84 5.63
C GLY A 73 -2.07 17.64 5.19
N ALA A 74 -1.64 16.39 5.41
CA ALA A 74 -2.51 15.21 5.39
C ALA A 74 -3.48 15.22 6.59
N MET A 75 -4.30 16.28 6.68
CA MET A 75 -5.37 16.43 7.66
C MET A 75 -6.66 15.87 7.07
N GLY A 76 -7.01 14.65 7.42
CA GLY A 76 -8.25 14.02 6.96
C GLY A 76 -8.25 12.51 7.10
N ALA A 77 -9.33 11.88 6.61
CA ALA A 77 -9.42 10.42 6.54
C ALA A 77 -8.47 9.91 5.44
N VAL A 78 -7.60 8.96 5.80
CA VAL A 78 -6.66 8.31 4.90
C VAL A 78 -6.93 6.81 4.91
N LEU A 79 -6.97 6.20 3.74
CA LEU A 79 -7.08 4.76 3.59
C LEU A 79 -5.71 4.11 3.74
N LEU A 80 -5.59 3.14 4.64
CA LEU A 80 -4.37 2.34 4.81
C LEU A 80 -4.54 0.99 4.10
N ILE A 81 -3.62 0.66 3.20
CA ILE A 81 -3.65 -0.61 2.47
C ILE A 81 -2.35 -1.37 2.71
N ASN A 82 -2.48 -2.59 3.24
CA ASN A 82 -1.35 -3.50 3.36
C ASN A 82 -0.94 -3.98 1.97
N GLY A 83 0.36 -3.98 1.67
CA GLY A 83 0.88 -4.42 0.37
C GLY A 83 0.62 -5.89 0.02
N ARG A 84 0.19 -6.70 0.99
CA ARG A 84 -0.29 -8.07 0.82
C ARG A 84 -1.77 -8.21 0.49
N CYS A 85 -2.49 -7.11 0.25
CA CYS A 85 -3.86 -7.16 -0.26
C CYS A 85 -3.84 -7.05 -1.80
N PRO A 86 -3.89 -8.16 -2.58
CA PRO A 86 -3.76 -8.09 -4.05
C PRO A 86 -5.10 -7.82 -4.77
N LEU A 87 -6.22 -7.89 -4.06
CA LEU A 87 -7.56 -7.89 -4.65
C LEU A 87 -8.14 -6.47 -4.69
N PRO A 88 -8.53 -5.96 -5.88
CA PRO A 88 -9.18 -4.66 -6.02
C PRO A 88 -10.67 -4.76 -5.71
N LEU A 89 -10.99 -4.97 -4.44
CA LEU A 89 -12.36 -5.07 -3.95
C LEU A 89 -12.98 -3.67 -3.84
N ALA A 90 -14.16 -3.46 -4.42
CA ALA A 90 -14.87 -2.16 -4.35
C ALA A 90 -15.14 -1.72 -2.89
N GLN A 91 -15.35 -2.69 -2.00
CA GLN A 91 -15.55 -2.46 -0.57
C GLN A 91 -14.39 -1.70 0.09
N ILE A 92 -13.18 -1.76 -0.48
CA ILE A 92 -12.01 -1.04 0.05
C ILE A 92 -12.26 0.48 0.04
N THR A 93 -12.87 1.01 -1.02
CA THR A 93 -13.17 2.44 -1.14
C THR A 93 -14.45 2.87 -0.42
N GLU A 94 -15.26 1.90 0.03
CA GLU A 94 -16.51 2.13 0.77
C GLU A 94 -16.28 2.23 2.29
N LEU A 95 -15.05 1.96 2.75
CA LEU A 95 -14.71 2.03 4.17
C LEU A 95 -14.89 3.45 4.73
N THR A 96 -15.56 3.52 5.87
CA THR A 96 -15.65 4.73 6.68
C THR A 96 -14.60 4.74 7.78
N LEU A 97 -14.41 5.90 8.42
CA LEU A 97 -13.40 6.08 9.46
C LEU A 97 -13.54 5.03 10.57
N GLY A 98 -12.43 4.37 10.91
CA GLY A 98 -12.39 3.33 11.94
C GLY A 98 -12.80 1.94 11.47
N GLN A 99 -13.26 1.77 10.23
CA GLN A 99 -13.53 0.45 9.66
C GLN A 99 -12.27 -0.21 9.08
N ARG A 100 -12.29 -1.54 9.00
CA ARG A 100 -11.24 -2.34 8.36
C ARG A 100 -11.84 -3.51 7.61
N LEU A 101 -11.19 -3.89 6.51
CA LEU A 101 -11.40 -5.18 5.85
C LEU A 101 -10.22 -6.09 6.17
N VAL A 102 -10.53 -7.33 6.53
CA VAL A 102 -9.54 -8.36 6.85
C VAL A 102 -9.97 -9.63 6.13
N GLU A 103 -9.03 -10.27 5.43
CA GLU A 103 -9.26 -11.60 4.85
C GLU A 103 -9.51 -12.59 5.99
N LYS A 104 -10.58 -13.38 5.88
CA LYS A 104 -10.83 -14.45 6.85
C LYS A 104 -9.79 -15.54 6.64
N SER A 105 -9.05 -15.87 7.70
CA SER A 105 -8.24 -17.08 7.74
C SER A 105 -9.18 -18.29 7.69
N SER A 106 -8.98 -19.17 6.70
CA SER A 106 -9.60 -20.50 6.66
C SER A 106 -9.00 -21.43 7.69
#